data_AF-A0A1U9JJN9-F1
#
_entry.id   AF-A0A1U9JJN9-F1
#
_cell.length_a   1.000
_cell.length_b   1.000
_cell.length_c   1.000
_cell.angle_alpha   90.00
_cell.angle_beta   90.00
_cell.angle_gamma   90.00
#
_symmetry.space_group_name_H-M   'P 1'
#
loop_
_entity.id
_entity.type
_entity.pdbx_description
1 polymer ?
#
loop_
_entity_poly.entity_id
_entity_poly.type
_entity_poly.pdbx_seq_one_letter_code
_entity_poly.pdbx_strand_id
1 'polypeptide(L)'
;MRRALLLLLSAFLLLPAHAAPPSCLDAVRAVNAKLADPIQDVRILADTLLALNRSGELPADRYVSKQAARAAGWTPGTPFNQIDALKGKRMGGDRFANRERRLPADRWTEADLDYRGSKRNAKRLVFSAQRRFVTTDHYQSFVEVPACQ
;
A
#
# COMPACT_ATOMS: atom_id res chain seq x y z
N MET A 1 0.72 6.29 -72.77
CA MET A 1 0.57 7.19 -71.61
C MET A 1 0.27 6.33 -70.38
N ARG A 2 1.25 6.08 -69.49
CA ARG A 2 1.02 5.36 -68.22
C ARG A 2 1.26 6.35 -67.08
N ARG A 3 0.18 6.75 -66.41
CA ARG A 3 0.22 7.62 -65.22
C ARG A 3 0.63 6.77 -64.01
N ALA A 4 1.80 7.03 -63.46
CA ALA A 4 2.24 6.42 -62.19
C ALA A 4 1.57 7.17 -61.04
N LEU A 5 0.67 6.50 -60.33
CA LEU A 5 0.03 7.02 -59.12
C LEU A 5 1.00 6.77 -57.94
N LEU A 6 1.67 7.83 -57.48
CA LEU A 6 2.48 7.80 -56.26
C LEU A 6 1.56 7.73 -55.04
N LEU A 7 1.45 6.54 -54.46
CA LEU A 7 0.84 6.32 -53.15
C LEU A 7 1.80 6.83 -52.08
N LEU A 8 1.52 8.02 -51.54
CA LEU A 8 2.15 8.54 -50.33
C LEU A 8 1.67 7.68 -49.13
N LEU A 9 2.46 6.68 -48.73
CA LEU A 9 2.29 6.02 -47.44
C LEU A 9 2.64 7.01 -46.33
N SER A 10 1.62 7.63 -45.73
CA SER A 10 1.74 8.37 -44.49
C SER A 10 2.06 7.39 -43.36
N ALA A 11 3.33 7.34 -42.95
CA ALA A 11 3.75 6.63 -41.75
C ALA A 11 3.20 7.34 -40.50
N PHE A 12 2.05 6.88 -40.02
CA PHE A 12 1.48 7.30 -38.75
C PHE A 12 2.36 6.74 -37.62
N LEU A 13 3.24 7.57 -37.06
CA LEU A 13 4.03 7.22 -35.88
C LEU A 13 3.08 7.03 -34.69
N LEU A 14 2.74 5.79 -34.39
CA LEU A 14 2.02 5.40 -33.18
C LEU A 14 2.95 5.66 -31.98
N LEU A 15 2.87 6.87 -31.40
CA LEU A 15 3.47 7.13 -30.10
C LEU A 15 2.82 6.20 -29.07
N PRO A 16 3.60 5.50 -28.23
CA PRO A 16 3.04 4.69 -27.16
C PRO A 16 2.25 5.61 -26.23
N ALA A 17 0.94 5.40 -26.18
CA ALA A 17 0.07 6.05 -25.22
C ALA A 17 0.60 5.70 -23.82
N HIS A 18 1.21 6.67 -23.15
CA HIS A 18 1.57 6.52 -21.74
C HIS A 18 0.27 6.53 -20.96
N ALA A 19 -0.31 5.35 -20.75
CA ALA A 19 -1.49 5.20 -19.92
C ALA A 19 -1.16 5.75 -18.54
N ALA A 20 -2.00 6.68 -18.06
CA ALA A 20 -1.90 7.19 -16.71
C ALA A 20 -1.94 6.00 -15.72
N PRO A 21 -1.16 6.03 -14.62
CA PRO A 21 -1.21 4.96 -13.64
C PRO A 21 -2.63 4.80 -13.09
N PRO A 22 -3.04 3.55 -12.75
CA PRO A 22 -4.38 3.25 -12.29
C PRO A 22 -4.70 3.98 -10.99
N SER A 23 -6.00 4.05 -10.65
CA SER A 23 -6.39 4.58 -9.35
C SER A 23 -5.84 3.72 -8.22
N CYS A 24 -5.53 4.31 -7.06
CA CYS A 24 -5.13 3.49 -5.90
C CYS A 24 -6.22 2.52 -5.43
N LEU A 25 -7.49 2.78 -5.76
CA LEU A 25 -8.57 1.83 -5.51
C LEU A 25 -8.42 0.57 -6.37
N ASP A 26 -8.11 0.74 -7.67
CA ASP A 26 -7.95 -0.38 -8.59
C ASP A 26 -6.66 -1.15 -8.33
N ALA A 27 -5.59 -0.46 -7.91
CA ALA A 27 -4.37 -1.13 -7.45
C ALA A 27 -4.65 -2.05 -6.25
N VAL A 28 -5.45 -1.60 -5.26
CA VAL A 28 -5.83 -2.45 -4.12
C VAL A 28 -6.72 -3.62 -4.55
N ARG A 29 -7.65 -3.42 -5.48
CA ARG A 29 -8.47 -4.52 -6.03
C ARG A 29 -7.61 -5.57 -6.74
N ALA A 30 -6.63 -5.14 -7.54
CA ALA A 30 -5.70 -6.02 -8.22
C ALA A 30 -4.80 -6.81 -7.25
N VAL A 31 -4.42 -6.19 -6.13
CA VAL A 31 -3.71 -6.88 -5.03
C VAL A 31 -4.63 -7.89 -4.35
N ASN A 32 -5.87 -7.50 -4.00
CA ASN A 32 -6.85 -8.39 -3.36
C ASN A 32 -7.14 -9.65 -4.20
N ALA A 33 -7.15 -9.55 -5.53
CA ALA A 33 -7.33 -10.69 -6.42
C ALA A 33 -6.22 -11.76 -6.28
N LYS A 34 -5.08 -11.43 -5.66
CA LYS A 34 -3.93 -12.32 -5.43
C LYS A 34 -3.80 -12.76 -3.97
N LEU A 35 -4.59 -12.21 -3.06
CA LEU A 35 -4.50 -12.49 -1.63
C LEU A 35 -5.44 -13.64 -1.25
N ALA A 36 -4.95 -14.57 -0.42
CA ALA A 36 -5.79 -15.63 0.15
C ALA A 36 -6.83 -15.09 1.15
N ASP A 37 -6.48 -14.03 1.88
CA ASP A 37 -7.38 -13.30 2.79
C ASP A 37 -7.43 -11.82 2.40
N PRO A 38 -8.36 -11.40 1.51
CA PRO A 38 -8.40 -10.06 0.96
C PRO A 38 -8.51 -8.94 2.01
N ILE A 39 -7.94 -7.77 1.70
CA ILE A 39 -8.10 -6.57 2.51
C ILE A 39 -9.56 -6.11 2.46
N GLN A 40 -10.16 -5.88 3.63
CA GLN A 40 -11.56 -5.50 3.78
C GLN A 40 -11.74 -3.98 3.72
N ASP A 41 -10.85 -3.21 4.35
CA ASP A 41 -10.84 -1.75 4.31
C ASP A 41 -10.20 -1.21 3.02
N VAL A 42 -10.72 -1.64 1.86
CA VAL A 42 -10.16 -1.32 0.54
C VAL A 42 -9.95 0.19 0.34
N ARG A 43 -10.93 1.01 0.73
CA ARG A 43 -10.83 2.48 0.60
C ARG A 43 -9.75 3.06 1.52
N ILE A 44 -9.62 2.56 2.75
CA ILE A 44 -8.61 3.06 3.69
C ILE A 44 -7.20 2.73 3.17
N LEU A 45 -6.99 1.52 2.64
CA LEU A 45 -5.71 1.19 2.03
C LEU A 45 -5.43 2.06 0.80
N ALA A 46 -6.41 2.27 -0.07
CA ALA A 46 -6.27 3.15 -1.24
C ALA A 46 -5.89 4.59 -0.84
N ASP A 47 -6.59 5.16 0.15
CA ASP A 47 -6.29 6.51 0.66
C ASP A 47 -4.91 6.59 1.32
N THR A 48 -4.49 5.51 2.01
CA THR A 48 -3.17 5.42 2.61
C THR A 48 -2.07 5.39 1.55
N LEU A 49 -2.27 4.63 0.47
CA LEU A 49 -1.35 4.61 -0.67
C LEU A 49 -1.26 5.99 -1.33
N LEU A 50 -2.39 6.67 -1.50
CA LEU A 50 -2.43 8.02 -2.05
C LEU A 50 -1.65 9.02 -1.18
N ALA A 51 -1.82 8.97 0.14
CA ALA A 51 -1.05 9.80 1.07
C ALA A 51 0.46 9.50 0.98
N LEU A 52 0.85 8.23 1.01
CA LEU A 52 2.24 7.80 0.85
C LEU A 52 2.85 8.23 -0.49
N ASN A 53 2.07 8.25 -1.57
CA ASN A 53 2.55 8.69 -2.88
C ASN A 53 2.75 10.21 -2.94
N ARG A 54 2.03 10.98 -2.12
CA ARG A 54 2.11 12.44 -2.06
C ARG A 54 3.22 12.94 -1.14
N SER A 55 3.32 12.39 0.07
CA SER A 55 4.25 12.88 1.09
C SER A 55 5.26 11.85 1.60
N GLY A 56 5.07 10.57 1.28
CA GLY A 56 5.84 9.48 1.89
C GLY A 56 5.42 9.15 3.32
N GLU A 57 4.35 9.78 3.83
CA GLU A 57 3.92 9.66 5.23
C GLU A 57 2.56 8.96 5.35
N LEU A 58 2.38 8.24 6.46
CA LEU A 58 1.09 7.66 6.82
C LEU A 58 0.14 8.78 7.31
N PRO A 59 -1.18 8.71 7.00
CA PRO A 59 -2.15 9.64 7.54
C PRO A 59 -2.17 9.61 9.08
N ALA A 60 -1.77 10.69 9.73
CA ALA A 60 -1.61 10.78 11.20
C ALA A 60 -2.95 10.69 11.96
N ASP A 61 -4.06 10.99 11.30
CA ASP A 61 -5.40 10.77 11.83
C ASP A 61 -5.71 9.27 11.99
N ARG A 62 -5.12 8.40 11.15
CA ARG A 62 -5.41 6.95 11.09
C ARG A 62 -4.32 6.06 11.67
N TYR A 63 -3.07 6.51 11.68
CA TYR A 63 -1.93 5.72 12.11
C TYR A 63 -1.21 6.34 13.30
N VAL A 64 -0.58 5.49 14.11
CA VAL A 64 0.23 5.87 15.26
C VAL A 64 1.39 4.89 15.39
N SER A 65 2.59 5.39 15.64
CA SER A 65 3.76 4.53 15.87
C SER A 65 3.62 3.76 17.18
N LYS A 66 4.34 2.65 17.31
CA LYS A 66 4.38 1.89 18.57
C LYS A 66 4.87 2.73 19.74
N GLN A 67 5.82 3.64 19.51
CA GLN A 67 6.30 4.56 20.54
C GLN A 67 5.20 5.52 21.00
N ALA A 68 4.50 6.17 20.06
CA ALA A 68 3.41 7.09 20.40
C ALA A 68 2.23 6.37 21.05
N ALA A 69 1.91 5.15 20.62
CA ALA A 69 0.90 4.32 21.27
C ALA A 69 1.28 4.02 22.73
N ARG A 70 2.54 3.66 23.00
CA ARG A 70 3.03 3.45 24.38
C ARG A 70 2.93 4.71 25.22
N ALA A 71 3.27 5.87 24.66
CA ALA A 71 3.13 7.15 25.35
C ALA A 71 1.66 7.47 25.70
N ALA A 72 0.72 6.98 24.90
CA ALA A 72 -0.72 7.05 25.17
C ALA A 72 -1.24 5.95 26.12
N GLY A 73 -0.37 5.15 26.75
CA GLY A 73 -0.74 4.12 27.72
C GLY A 73 -0.92 2.71 27.14
N TRP A 74 -0.57 2.49 25.87
CA TRP A 74 -0.68 1.15 25.27
C TRP A 74 0.43 0.20 25.73
N THR A 75 0.04 -1.03 26.08
CA THR A 75 0.94 -2.17 26.30
C THR A 75 0.60 -3.33 25.36
N PRO A 76 1.57 -4.22 25.04
CA PRO A 76 1.30 -5.40 24.21
C PRO A 76 0.10 -6.21 24.74
N GLY A 77 -0.85 -6.52 23.84
CA GLY A 77 -2.08 -7.22 24.18
C GLY A 77 -3.27 -6.31 24.46
N THR A 78 -3.05 -5.04 24.81
CA THR A 78 -4.13 -4.08 25.05
C THR A 78 -4.80 -3.65 23.74
N PRO A 79 -6.12 -3.83 23.59
CA PRO A 79 -6.91 -3.27 22.50
C PRO A 79 -6.82 -1.74 22.43
N PHE A 80 -6.63 -1.15 21.24
CA PHE A 80 -6.68 0.32 21.09
C PHE A 80 -8.04 0.89 21.48
N ASN A 81 -9.15 0.15 21.33
CA ASN A 81 -10.47 0.63 21.72
C ASN A 81 -10.65 0.86 23.22
N GLN A 82 -9.73 0.34 24.05
CA GLN A 82 -9.71 0.59 25.50
C GLN A 82 -8.96 1.88 25.86
N ILE A 83 -8.33 2.54 24.89
CA ILE A 83 -7.53 3.75 25.10
C ILE A 83 -8.11 4.86 24.22
N ASP A 84 -8.71 5.87 24.84
CA ASP A 84 -9.46 6.91 24.12
C ASP A 84 -8.65 7.60 23.01
N ALA A 85 -7.39 7.93 23.29
CA ALA A 85 -6.48 8.58 22.33
C ALA A 85 -6.13 7.70 21.11
N LEU A 86 -6.40 6.39 21.16
CA LEU A 86 -6.05 5.42 20.12
C LEU A 86 -7.28 4.85 19.40
N LYS A 87 -8.49 5.18 19.82
CA LYS A 87 -9.73 4.73 19.17
C LYS A 87 -9.74 5.10 17.68
N GLY A 88 -10.06 4.13 16.83
CA GLY A 88 -10.10 4.28 15.37
C GLY A 88 -8.72 4.31 14.68
N LYS A 89 -7.62 4.36 15.43
CA LYS A 89 -6.25 4.32 14.88
C LYS A 89 -5.74 2.91 14.67
N ARG A 90 -4.66 2.80 13.90
CA ARG A 90 -3.92 1.57 13.59
C ARG A 90 -2.44 1.78 13.93
N MET A 91 -1.76 0.72 14.33
CA MET A 91 -0.31 0.80 14.54
C MET A 91 0.40 0.94 13.18
N GLY A 92 1.36 1.85 13.06
CA GLY A 92 2.14 1.98 11.82
C GLY A 92 3.17 3.09 11.87
N GLY A 93 4.15 2.99 10.96
CA GLY A 93 5.29 3.91 10.89
C GLY A 93 6.56 3.37 11.54
N ASP A 94 6.51 2.16 12.11
CA ASP A 94 7.67 1.50 12.68
C ASP A 94 8.51 0.80 11.60
N ARG A 95 9.82 0.70 11.82
CA ARG A 95 10.76 0.02 10.90
C ARG A 95 10.43 -1.47 10.79
N PHE A 96 10.20 -1.93 9.56
CA PHE A 96 10.17 -3.36 9.24
C PHE A 96 11.59 -3.86 8.97
N ALA A 97 12.05 -4.82 9.75
CA ALA A 97 13.45 -5.24 9.72
C ALA A 97 13.82 -6.15 8.53
N ASN A 98 12.82 -6.77 7.87
CA ASN A 98 13.03 -7.73 6.78
C ASN A 98 14.08 -8.81 7.12
N ARG A 99 14.00 -9.40 8.33
CA ARG A 99 15.03 -10.30 8.86
C ARG A 99 15.13 -11.59 8.04
N GLU A 100 13.98 -12.06 7.58
CA GLU A 100 13.80 -13.25 6.75
C GLU A 100 14.15 -12.99 5.28
N ARG A 101 14.47 -11.74 4.91
CA ARG A 101 14.89 -11.32 3.56
C ARG A 101 13.92 -11.74 2.44
N ARG A 102 12.62 -11.75 2.76
CA ARG A 102 11.54 -12.06 1.80
C ARG A 102 11.28 -10.90 0.84
N LEU A 103 11.66 -9.68 1.23
CA LEU A 103 11.67 -8.51 0.37
C LEU A 103 13.12 -8.17 -0.04
N PRO A 104 13.31 -7.44 -1.16
CA PRO A 104 14.62 -6.89 -1.51
C PRO A 104 15.19 -5.96 -0.43
N ALA A 105 16.50 -5.75 -0.43
CA ALA A 105 17.16 -4.88 0.53
C ALA A 105 16.73 -3.42 0.33
N ASP A 106 16.06 -2.84 1.32
CA ASP A 106 15.58 -1.46 1.34
C ASP A 106 15.29 -1.02 2.79
N ARG A 107 14.97 0.27 2.98
CA ARG A 107 14.44 0.83 4.22
C ARG A 107 12.93 0.64 4.26
N TRP A 108 12.51 -0.48 4.84
CA TRP A 108 11.09 -0.82 4.98
C TRP A 108 10.47 -0.27 6.26
N THR A 109 9.22 0.16 6.13
CA THR A 109 8.31 0.58 7.19
C THR A 109 7.05 -0.27 7.12
N GLU A 110 6.39 -0.52 8.24
CA GLU A 110 5.14 -1.30 8.29
C GLU A 110 3.96 -0.53 8.89
N ALA A 111 2.76 -0.93 8.50
CA ALA A 111 1.50 -0.43 9.03
C ALA A 111 0.42 -1.51 9.07
N ASP A 112 -0.37 -1.54 10.14
CA ASP A 112 -1.51 -2.46 10.30
C ASP A 112 -2.63 -2.16 9.31
N LEU A 113 -3.18 -3.22 8.72
CA LEU A 113 -4.36 -3.16 7.85
C LEU A 113 -5.54 -3.89 8.50
N ASP A 114 -6.77 -3.49 8.16
CA ASP A 114 -8.02 -4.07 8.69
C ASP A 114 -8.11 -4.17 10.22
N TYR A 115 -7.30 -3.40 10.96
CA TYR A 115 -7.33 -3.41 12.41
C TYR A 115 -8.56 -2.64 12.92
N ARG A 116 -9.34 -3.29 13.80
CA ARG A 116 -10.60 -2.77 14.34
C ARG A 116 -10.50 -2.31 15.80
N GLY A 117 -9.29 -2.09 16.30
CA GLY A 117 -9.07 -1.64 17.67
C GLY A 117 -9.17 -2.72 18.75
N SER A 118 -9.36 -3.99 18.36
CA SER A 118 -9.37 -5.15 19.27
C SER A 118 -8.02 -5.89 19.24
N LYS A 119 -7.99 -7.16 18.86
CA LYS A 119 -6.77 -7.95 18.67
C LYS A 119 -6.12 -7.61 17.33
N ARG A 120 -4.80 -7.39 17.31
CA ARG A 120 -4.04 -7.20 16.06
C ARG A 120 -4.10 -8.47 15.21
N ASN A 121 -4.26 -8.29 13.91
CA ASN A 121 -4.38 -9.36 12.93
C ASN A 121 -3.03 -9.60 12.19
N ALA A 122 -3.07 -10.39 11.13
CA ALA A 122 -1.92 -10.74 10.29
C ALA A 122 -1.60 -9.73 9.17
N LYS A 123 -2.48 -8.76 8.91
CA LYS A 123 -2.49 -7.97 7.69
C LYS A 123 -1.66 -6.70 7.80
N ARG A 124 -0.72 -6.49 6.90
CA ARG A 124 0.20 -5.34 6.93
C ARG A 124 0.44 -4.78 5.54
N LEU A 125 0.56 -3.45 5.49
CA LEU A 125 1.27 -2.77 4.43
C LEU A 125 2.74 -2.68 4.86
N VAL A 126 3.65 -3.07 3.97
CA VAL A 126 5.09 -2.87 4.11
C VAL A 126 5.56 -2.00 2.95
N PHE A 127 6.19 -0.87 3.24
CA PHE A 127 6.49 0.14 2.22
C PHE A 127 7.87 0.77 2.41
N SER A 128 8.43 1.19 1.29
CA SER A 128 9.60 2.05 1.20
C SER A 128 9.24 3.30 0.39
N ALA A 129 10.22 4.14 0.08
CA ALA A 129 9.98 5.33 -0.75
C ALA A 129 9.36 4.97 -2.11
N GLN A 130 9.81 3.87 -2.72
CA GLN A 130 9.46 3.52 -4.10
C GLN A 130 8.44 2.38 -4.19
N ARG A 131 8.41 1.48 -3.21
CA ARG A 131 7.68 0.21 -3.33
C ARG A 131 6.78 -0.05 -2.15
N ARG A 132 5.70 -0.77 -2.40
CA ARG A 132 4.67 -1.11 -1.41
C ARG A 132 4.28 -2.57 -1.58
N PHE A 133 4.10 -3.27 -0.48
CA PHE A 133 3.72 -4.68 -0.42
C PHE A 133 2.63 -4.90 0.61
N VAL A 134 1.73 -5.84 0.33
CA VAL A 134 0.74 -6.31 1.29
C VAL A 134 1.07 -7.74 1.68
N THR A 135 1.02 -8.03 2.97
CA THR A 135 0.99 -9.40 3.52
C THR A 135 -0.30 -9.58 4.31
N THR A 136 -0.86 -10.78 4.27
CA THR A 136 -2.08 -11.14 5.01
C THR A 136 -1.90 -12.40 5.87
N ASP A 137 -0.65 -12.86 6.01
CA ASP A 137 -0.28 -14.14 6.59
C ASP A 137 0.89 -14.00 7.58
N HIS A 138 0.99 -12.87 8.27
CA HIS A 138 2.07 -12.56 9.21
C HIS A 138 3.46 -12.60 8.54
N TYR A 139 3.60 -11.86 7.43
CA TYR A 139 4.87 -11.67 6.71
C TYR A 139 5.43 -12.95 6.05
N GLN A 140 4.61 -14.00 5.86
CA GLN A 140 5.04 -15.23 5.20
C GLN A 140 5.10 -15.05 3.68
N SER A 141 4.14 -14.34 3.10
CA SER A 141 4.12 -13.97 1.69
C SER A 141 3.77 -12.49 1.50
N PHE A 142 4.13 -11.96 0.33
CA PHE A 142 3.93 -10.57 -0.02
C PHE A 142 3.42 -10.44 -1.45
N VAL A 143 2.45 -9.55 -1.64
CA VAL A 143 1.99 -9.12 -2.96
C VAL A 143 2.40 -7.66 -3.15
N GLU A 144 3.14 -7.38 -4.21
CA GLU A 144 3.53 -6.01 -4.56
C GLU A 144 2.30 -5.22 -5.03
N VAL A 145 2.15 -4.01 -4.50
CA VAL A 145 1.13 -3.05 -4.91
C VAL A 145 1.71 -2.27 -6.11
N PRO A 146 1.06 -2.28 -7.29
CA PRO A 146 1.52 -1.48 -8.42
C PRO A 146 1.41 0.02 -8.10
N ALA A 147 2.23 0.83 -8.79
CA ALA A 147 2.14 2.28 -8.69
C ALA A 147 0.72 2.75 -9.08
N CYS A 148 0.23 3.76 -8.36
CA CYS A 148 -1.13 4.28 -8.50
C CYS A 148 -1.19 5.77 -8.16
N GLN A 149 -2.25 6.45 -8.59
CA GLN A 149 -2.51 7.86 -8.26
C GLN A 149 -3.99 8.14 -7.99
#